data_AF-A0A1E4GBK1-F1
#
_entry.id   AF-A0A1E4GBK1-F1
#
_cell.length_a   1.000
_cell.length_b   1.000
_cell.length_c   1.000
_cell.angle_alpha   90.00
_cell.angle_beta   90.00
_cell.angle_gamma   90.00
#
_symmetry.space_group_name_H-M   'P 1'
#
loop_
_entity.id
_entity.type
_entity.pdbx_description
1 polymer ?
#
loop_
_entity_poly.entity_id
_entity_poly.type
_entity_poly.pdbx_seq_one_letter_code
_entity_poly.pdbx_strand_id
1 'polypeptide(L)'
;MEELQYTFWTALLLLLTGGDPARLNPPPAPDLAGAYIAEQVQMGDSWGVTFNIERAYEAAGISINDTLTWQFLPYDRIVNWYDPYDQVIHLAEMPADDQVTAYWDNWSRVLTRGDWDWRGFFVDADEAREMARFNQFLLGAHEYGHALTYRFDPGHVARADDEINCRELAADRLAAGLLEELAATEPRFARWRSRYGELAAAINGEIDAALRYDVVDYPALDADCRLMHVVQPDEDSMTPYASAYFARWQALLTTDLPPLPALYETYLFSHWRAAQVPGAPLAESVEYVDWIYADLTGSYERDGRTFWRLPGFAPDGRLFVMDYALVQGDDTVSLALLYGPSQGKKKPVTDDLVLDLDGAAFFDLTAVLPLGPDRFLAASSDIWGDADNVVLLDFRRSAAGWSHRVVRPLPGVQNAETRLSHAGPGSARLDLYQFGTDGPSYWLLYRLDLESLAVTPLGQQPDRPYAYAGQLPDGREVLVDSDDPMVLLADGDAAPIRIAGNGLQGFKDAYDPLAVEFAMIEAVTVLGKTIRLLDYDPIARQFSVRDVILK
;
A
#
# COMPACT_ATOMS: atom_id res chain seq x y z
N MET A 1 11.63 -34.65 1.96
CA MET A 1 10.40 -35.34 2.47
C MET A 1 10.36 -35.39 4.00
N GLU A 2 11.49 -35.57 4.70
CA GLU A 2 11.49 -35.71 6.17
C GLU A 2 11.20 -34.37 6.90
N GLU A 3 11.60 -33.22 6.34
CA GLU A 3 11.29 -31.89 6.91
C GLU A 3 9.78 -31.62 7.03
N LEU A 4 8.99 -32.04 6.03
CA LEU A 4 7.52 -31.95 6.05
C LEU A 4 6.86 -32.79 7.15
N GLN A 5 7.57 -33.73 7.77
CA GLN A 5 7.06 -34.44 8.94
C GLN A 5 7.31 -33.65 10.23
N TYR A 6 8.44 -32.94 10.35
CA TYR A 6 8.79 -32.20 11.57
C TYR A 6 7.83 -31.05 11.86
N THR A 7 7.53 -30.20 10.86
CA THR A 7 6.56 -29.10 11.01
C THR A 7 5.15 -29.60 11.33
N PHE A 8 4.73 -30.71 10.71
CA PHE A 8 3.43 -31.33 10.97
C PHE A 8 3.28 -31.84 12.43
N TRP A 9 4.30 -32.52 12.97
CA TRP A 9 4.26 -33.02 14.35
C TRP A 9 4.34 -31.90 15.39
N THR A 10 5.09 -30.83 15.14
CA THR A 10 5.14 -29.65 16.04
C THR A 10 3.80 -28.95 16.14
N ALA A 11 3.10 -28.75 15.00
CA ALA A 11 1.75 -28.18 14.98
C ALA A 11 0.73 -29.08 15.72
N LEU A 12 0.85 -30.41 15.57
CA LEU A 12 -0.04 -31.36 16.24
C LEU A 12 0.17 -31.41 17.77
N LEU A 13 1.40 -31.18 18.25
CA LEU A 13 1.70 -31.09 19.68
C LEU A 13 1.06 -29.87 20.34
N LEU A 14 1.10 -28.70 19.68
CA LEU A 14 0.47 -27.48 20.16
C LEU A 14 -1.06 -27.61 20.29
N LEU A 15 -1.70 -28.35 19.38
CA LEU A 15 -3.15 -28.64 19.42
C LEU A 15 -3.59 -29.56 20.57
N LEU A 16 -2.66 -30.26 21.24
CA LEU A 16 -2.97 -31.19 22.33
C LEU A 16 -2.75 -30.57 23.73
N THR A 17 -2.01 -29.47 23.83
CA THR A 17 -1.89 -28.67 25.05
C THR A 17 -2.95 -27.56 25.06
N GLY A 18 -4.15 -27.88 25.54
CA GLY A 18 -5.29 -26.95 25.55
C GLY A 18 -5.05 -25.69 26.39
N GLY A 19 -4.57 -24.64 25.73
CA GLY A 19 -4.48 -23.26 26.23
C GLY A 19 -5.48 -22.35 25.52
N ASP A 20 -5.85 -21.25 26.18
CA ASP A 20 -6.78 -20.25 25.64
C ASP A 20 -6.14 -19.52 24.44
N PRO A 21 -6.77 -19.46 23.25
CA PRO A 21 -6.23 -18.73 22.10
C PRO A 21 -6.21 -17.21 22.32
N ALA A 22 -6.89 -16.68 23.34
CA ALA A 22 -6.79 -15.27 23.71
C ALA A 22 -5.48 -14.99 24.47
N ARG A 23 -4.59 -14.20 23.84
CA ARG A 23 -3.27 -13.74 24.37
C ARG A 23 -2.14 -14.77 24.35
N LEU A 24 -1.83 -15.29 23.17
CA LEU A 24 -0.43 -15.44 22.79
C LEU A 24 0.08 -14.11 22.21
N ASN A 25 0.45 -13.17 23.09
CA ASN A 25 1.55 -12.29 22.71
C ASN A 25 2.78 -13.19 22.60
N PRO A 26 3.47 -13.29 21.45
CA PRO A 26 4.81 -13.83 21.47
C PRO A 26 5.64 -12.97 22.43
N PRO A 27 6.51 -13.56 23.27
CA PRO A 27 7.55 -12.75 23.88
C PRO A 27 8.39 -12.13 22.75
N PRO A 28 8.86 -10.88 22.87
CA PRO A 28 9.94 -10.42 21.98
C PRO A 28 11.08 -11.43 22.10
N ALA A 29 11.72 -11.78 20.98
CA ALA A 29 12.78 -12.78 20.91
C ALA A 29 14.15 -12.09 20.80
N PRO A 30 14.78 -11.67 21.93
CA PRO A 30 15.80 -10.64 21.92
C PRO A 30 17.15 -11.30 22.22
N ASP A 31 17.73 -11.91 21.18
CA ASP A 31 19.15 -12.33 21.08
C ASP A 31 19.41 -13.13 19.79
N LEU A 32 18.42 -13.88 19.30
CA LEU A 32 18.64 -14.88 18.22
C LEU A 32 18.76 -14.29 16.80
N ALA A 33 18.30 -13.05 16.56
CA ALA A 33 18.28 -12.47 15.22
C ALA A 33 19.68 -12.25 14.63
N GLY A 34 20.57 -11.55 15.36
CA GLY A 34 21.91 -11.24 14.86
C GLY A 34 22.76 -12.47 14.59
N ALA A 35 22.67 -13.49 15.47
CA ALA A 35 23.37 -14.75 15.30
C ALA A 35 22.92 -15.51 14.04
N TYR A 36 21.62 -15.48 13.72
CA TYR A 36 21.04 -16.12 12.54
C TYR A 36 21.40 -15.37 11.24
N ILE A 37 21.35 -14.02 11.22
CA ILE A 37 21.81 -13.23 10.06
C ILE A 37 23.28 -13.52 9.78
N ALA A 38 24.13 -13.55 10.81
CA ALA A 38 25.55 -13.85 10.65
C ALA A 38 25.81 -15.28 10.15
N GLU A 39 24.94 -16.25 10.44
CA GLU A 39 24.98 -17.57 9.79
C GLU A 39 24.63 -17.49 8.30
N GLN A 40 23.57 -16.76 7.92
CA GLN A 40 23.19 -16.60 6.50
C GLN A 40 24.28 -15.87 5.69
N VAL A 41 24.91 -14.83 6.26
CA VAL A 41 26.08 -14.14 5.68
C VAL A 41 27.27 -15.09 5.52
N GLN A 42 27.52 -16.00 6.47
CA GLN A 42 28.61 -16.99 6.32
C GLN A 42 28.27 -18.07 5.28
N MET A 43 27.01 -18.50 5.17
CA MET A 43 26.56 -19.49 4.18
C MET A 43 26.46 -18.91 2.76
N GLY A 44 26.19 -17.61 2.62
CA GLY A 44 25.90 -16.97 1.33
C GLY A 44 24.44 -17.14 0.89
N ASP A 45 23.51 -17.26 1.84
CA ASP A 45 22.07 -17.30 1.52
C ASP A 45 21.54 -15.87 1.36
N SER A 46 21.48 -15.40 0.11
CA SER A 46 20.91 -14.09 -0.24
C SER A 46 19.47 -13.92 0.27
N TRP A 47 18.64 -14.96 0.20
CA TRP A 47 17.22 -14.90 0.58
C TRP A 47 17.06 -14.93 2.11
N GLY A 48 17.84 -15.79 2.78
CA GLY A 48 17.96 -15.81 4.23
C GLY A 48 18.46 -14.47 4.78
N VAL A 49 19.40 -13.79 4.11
CA VAL A 49 19.85 -12.46 4.53
C VAL A 49 18.77 -11.40 4.32
N THR A 50 18.18 -11.27 3.12
CA THR A 50 17.19 -10.20 2.86
C THR A 50 15.97 -10.29 3.77
N PHE A 51 15.42 -11.50 3.97
CA PHE A 51 14.32 -11.72 4.90
C PHE A 51 14.64 -11.24 6.31
N ASN A 52 15.85 -11.51 6.83
CA ASN A 52 16.21 -11.10 8.18
C ASN A 52 16.67 -9.63 8.29
N ILE A 53 17.06 -8.97 7.19
CA ILE A 53 17.23 -7.51 7.16
C ILE A 53 15.90 -6.83 7.48
N GLU A 54 14.80 -7.23 6.82
CA GLU A 54 13.45 -6.74 7.15
C GLU A 54 13.12 -6.94 8.63
N ARG A 55 13.32 -8.16 9.15
CA ARG A 55 13.04 -8.50 10.56
C ARG A 55 13.90 -7.72 11.56
N ALA A 56 15.12 -7.35 11.20
CA ALA A 56 16.00 -6.58 12.08
C ALA A 56 15.61 -5.10 12.14
N TYR A 57 15.19 -4.51 11.02
CA TYR A 57 14.55 -3.20 11.02
C TYR A 57 13.22 -3.23 11.80
N GLU A 58 12.38 -4.24 11.57
CA GLU A 58 11.10 -4.47 12.29
C GLU A 58 11.28 -4.55 13.81
N ALA A 59 12.28 -5.32 14.27
CA ALA A 59 12.59 -5.49 15.69
C ALA A 59 13.01 -4.18 16.41
N ALA A 60 13.55 -3.20 15.67
CA ALA A 60 13.83 -1.86 16.18
C ALA A 60 12.60 -0.92 16.19
N GLY A 61 11.42 -1.39 15.78
CA GLY A 61 10.16 -0.66 15.92
C GLY A 61 9.72 0.17 14.71
N ILE A 62 10.20 -0.15 13.51
CA ILE A 62 9.62 0.34 12.25
C ILE A 62 8.76 -0.74 11.59
N SER A 63 7.91 -0.37 10.65
CA SER A 63 7.08 -1.33 9.91
C SER A 63 7.84 -1.98 8.75
N ILE A 64 7.51 -3.23 8.43
CA ILE A 64 7.93 -3.88 7.19
C ILE A 64 7.08 -3.39 6.02
N ASN A 65 7.48 -3.61 4.78
CA ASN A 65 6.60 -3.32 3.64
C ASN A 65 6.17 -4.63 2.96
N ASP A 66 4.93 -5.07 3.24
CA ASP A 66 4.34 -6.31 2.69
C ASP A 66 4.32 -6.36 1.14
N THR A 67 4.41 -5.22 0.44
CA THR A 67 4.47 -5.14 -1.03
C THR A 67 5.89 -4.95 -1.59
N LEU A 68 6.90 -4.76 -0.74
CA LEU A 68 8.30 -4.68 -1.18
C LEU A 68 8.76 -6.06 -1.68
N THR A 69 9.46 -6.09 -2.82
CA THR A 69 10.03 -7.33 -3.34
C THR A 69 11.53 -7.22 -3.61
N TRP A 70 12.25 -8.33 -3.41
CA TRP A 70 13.67 -8.43 -3.72
C TRP A 70 13.85 -9.14 -5.07
N GLN A 71 14.54 -8.49 -6.01
CA GLN A 71 14.94 -9.08 -7.29
C GLN A 71 16.45 -9.28 -7.31
N PHE A 72 16.88 -10.54 -7.30
CA PHE A 72 18.31 -10.88 -7.27
C PHE A 72 18.98 -10.68 -8.63
N LEU A 73 20.09 -9.94 -8.62
CA LEU A 73 20.99 -9.71 -9.74
C LEU A 73 22.20 -10.65 -9.66
N PRO A 74 22.94 -10.90 -10.75
CA PRO A 74 24.19 -11.65 -10.69
C PRO A 74 25.18 -11.08 -9.65
N TYR A 75 25.85 -11.97 -8.92
CA TYR A 75 26.77 -11.64 -7.81
C TYR A 75 27.88 -10.63 -8.16
N ASP A 76 28.24 -10.48 -9.44
CA ASP A 76 29.29 -9.58 -9.91
C ASP A 76 28.80 -8.14 -10.18
N ARG A 77 27.51 -7.85 -9.97
CA ARG A 77 26.99 -6.49 -10.10
C ARG A 77 27.47 -5.59 -8.95
N ILE A 78 27.88 -4.38 -9.34
CA ILE A 78 28.37 -3.32 -8.44
C ILE A 78 27.24 -2.38 -8.02
N VAL A 79 26.24 -2.19 -8.90
CA VAL A 79 25.09 -1.32 -8.66
C VAL A 79 23.92 -2.18 -8.20
N ASN A 80 23.46 -1.86 -6.99
CA ASN A 80 22.16 -2.23 -6.46
C ASN A 80 21.28 -0.96 -6.49
N TRP A 81 19.95 -1.11 -6.42
CA TRP A 81 19.05 0.03 -6.29
C TRP A 81 17.67 -0.38 -5.76
N TYR A 82 17.05 0.52 -4.99
CA TYR A 82 15.60 0.56 -4.77
C TYR A 82 14.88 1.31 -5.90
N ASP A 83 13.86 0.69 -6.50
CA ASP A 83 12.89 1.36 -7.36
C ASP A 83 11.66 1.78 -6.53
N PRO A 84 11.40 3.09 -6.35
CA PRO A 84 10.29 3.58 -5.54
C PRO A 84 8.92 3.47 -6.23
N TYR A 85 8.86 3.27 -7.54
CA TYR A 85 7.60 3.20 -8.28
C TYR A 85 7.02 1.78 -8.24
N ASP A 86 7.85 0.78 -8.53
CA ASP A 86 7.48 -0.64 -8.53
C ASP A 86 7.70 -1.33 -7.16
N GLN A 87 8.30 -0.62 -6.18
CA GLN A 87 8.66 -1.12 -4.85
C GLN A 87 9.54 -2.38 -4.88
N VAL A 88 10.62 -2.30 -5.65
CA VAL A 88 11.58 -3.40 -5.85
C VAL A 88 12.96 -3.00 -5.33
N ILE A 89 13.61 -3.85 -4.53
CA ILE A 89 15.05 -3.78 -4.32
C ILE A 89 15.74 -4.75 -5.28
N HIS A 90 16.61 -4.22 -6.13
CA HIS A 90 17.51 -4.99 -6.97
C HIS A 90 18.86 -5.16 -6.28
N LEU A 91 19.19 -6.40 -5.87
CA LEU A 91 20.37 -6.73 -5.06
C LEU A 91 21.20 -7.84 -5.70
N ALA A 92 22.51 -7.65 -5.83
CA ALA A 92 23.45 -8.68 -6.27
C ALA A 92 23.50 -9.86 -5.29
N GLU A 93 23.44 -11.09 -5.81
CA GLU A 93 23.53 -12.31 -5.01
C GLU A 93 24.83 -12.39 -4.21
N MET A 94 24.77 -13.00 -3.03
CA MET A 94 25.97 -13.31 -2.26
C MET A 94 26.85 -14.32 -3.03
N PRO A 95 28.15 -14.04 -3.24
CA PRO A 95 28.98 -14.91 -4.06
C PRO A 95 29.20 -16.28 -3.42
N ALA A 96 29.01 -17.34 -4.21
CA ALA A 96 29.41 -18.70 -3.88
C ALA A 96 30.94 -18.81 -3.72
N ASP A 97 31.43 -19.88 -3.10
CA ASP A 97 32.85 -20.05 -2.76
C ASP A 97 33.80 -19.99 -3.98
N ASP A 98 33.34 -20.43 -5.16
CA ASP A 98 34.09 -20.35 -6.42
C ASP A 98 33.98 -18.99 -7.14
N GLN A 99 33.04 -18.14 -6.72
CA GLN A 99 32.75 -16.82 -7.30
C GLN A 99 33.55 -15.67 -6.66
N VAL A 100 34.00 -15.84 -5.41
CA VAL A 100 34.72 -14.82 -4.61
C VAL A 100 35.88 -14.16 -5.34
N THR A 101 36.64 -14.92 -6.15
CA THR A 101 37.77 -14.39 -6.92
C THR A 101 37.30 -13.44 -8.03
N ALA A 102 36.27 -13.82 -8.78
CA ALA A 102 35.69 -13.00 -9.84
C ALA A 102 35.00 -11.74 -9.27
N TYR A 103 34.36 -11.88 -8.10
CA TYR A 103 33.76 -10.78 -7.36
C TYR A 103 34.78 -9.67 -7.06
N TRP A 104 35.87 -9.99 -6.37
CA TRP A 104 36.88 -8.99 -5.99
C TRP A 104 37.72 -8.48 -7.18
N ASP A 105 37.99 -9.33 -8.17
CA ASP A 105 38.60 -8.87 -9.43
C ASP A 105 37.70 -7.85 -10.14
N ASN A 106 36.37 -8.01 -10.09
CA ASN A 106 35.45 -7.04 -10.66
C ASN A 106 35.37 -5.75 -9.84
N TRP A 107 35.32 -5.83 -8.50
CA TRP A 107 35.34 -4.66 -7.62
C TRP A 107 36.60 -3.81 -7.81
N SER A 108 37.79 -4.43 -7.80
CA SER A 108 39.06 -3.75 -8.09
C SER A 108 39.04 -3.10 -9.48
N ARG A 109 38.65 -3.85 -10.51
CA ARG A 109 38.58 -3.38 -11.91
C ARG A 109 37.62 -2.20 -12.12
N VAL A 110 36.44 -2.23 -11.52
CA VAL A 110 35.40 -1.22 -11.75
C VAL A 110 35.64 0.03 -10.90
N LEU A 111 35.94 -0.14 -9.61
CA LEU A 111 36.06 1.01 -8.70
C LEU A 111 37.43 1.69 -8.81
N THR A 112 38.51 0.91 -8.91
CA THR A 112 39.90 1.39 -8.86
C THR A 112 40.68 1.15 -10.16
N ARG A 113 39.99 0.84 -11.27
CA ARG A 113 40.60 0.50 -12.58
C ARG A 113 41.55 -0.72 -12.57
N GLY A 114 41.61 -1.46 -11.46
CA GLY A 114 42.52 -2.57 -11.22
C GLY A 114 43.72 -2.25 -10.32
N ASP A 115 43.81 -1.03 -9.78
CA ASP A 115 44.95 -0.59 -8.96
C ASP A 115 44.92 -1.18 -7.53
N TRP A 116 43.74 -1.50 -6.97
CA TRP A 116 43.62 -2.14 -5.66
C TRP A 116 43.90 -3.66 -5.70
N ASP A 117 45.02 -4.08 -5.10
CA ASP A 117 45.34 -5.50 -4.88
C ASP A 117 44.61 -6.09 -3.67
N TRP A 118 43.39 -6.57 -3.90
CA TRP A 118 42.59 -7.28 -2.90
C TRP A 118 43.27 -8.54 -2.35
N ARG A 119 44.16 -9.18 -3.13
CA ARG A 119 44.89 -10.41 -2.70
C ARG A 119 46.02 -10.09 -1.73
N GLY A 120 46.52 -8.85 -1.73
CA GLY A 120 47.42 -8.31 -0.72
C GLY A 120 46.71 -7.73 0.51
N PHE A 121 45.41 -7.46 0.43
CA PHE A 121 44.61 -6.87 1.51
C PHE A 121 44.06 -7.90 2.51
N PHE A 122 43.46 -9.00 2.02
CA PHE A 122 42.90 -10.04 2.90
C PHE A 122 43.98 -10.99 3.42
N VAL A 123 43.79 -11.49 4.65
CA VAL A 123 44.70 -12.45 5.31
C VAL A 123 44.72 -13.79 4.58
N ASP A 124 43.55 -14.24 4.12
CA ASP A 124 43.36 -15.49 3.38
C ASP A 124 42.05 -15.47 2.55
N ALA A 125 41.74 -16.59 1.89
CA ALA A 125 40.55 -16.75 1.06
C ALA A 125 39.25 -16.90 1.87
N ASP A 126 39.32 -17.32 3.14
CA ASP A 126 38.13 -17.43 4.00
C ASP A 126 37.69 -16.03 4.46
N GLU A 127 38.63 -15.13 4.81
CA GLU A 127 38.33 -13.71 5.06
C GLU A 127 37.80 -13.03 3.79
N ALA A 128 38.43 -13.24 2.63
CA ALA A 128 37.97 -12.69 1.36
C ALA A 128 36.52 -13.13 1.02
N ARG A 129 36.15 -14.38 1.35
CA ARG A 129 34.77 -14.88 1.20
C ARG A 129 33.81 -14.23 2.19
N GLU A 130 34.15 -14.18 3.48
CA GLU A 130 33.30 -13.56 4.49
C GLU A 130 33.02 -12.09 4.17
N MET A 131 34.05 -11.31 3.82
CA MET A 131 33.90 -9.89 3.54
C MET A 131 33.13 -9.61 2.25
N ALA A 132 33.15 -10.51 1.26
CA ALA A 132 32.37 -10.36 0.03
C ALA A 132 30.87 -10.52 0.31
N ARG A 133 30.50 -11.51 1.14
CA ARG A 133 29.11 -11.76 1.57
C ARG A 133 28.62 -10.67 2.53
N PHE A 134 29.46 -10.25 3.47
CA PHE A 134 29.16 -9.15 4.38
C PHE A 134 28.94 -7.81 3.64
N ASN A 135 29.71 -7.54 2.58
CA ASN A 135 29.49 -6.37 1.73
C ASN A 135 28.10 -6.37 1.08
N GLN A 136 27.61 -7.53 0.60
CA GLN A 136 26.24 -7.63 0.08
C GLN A 136 25.16 -7.53 1.17
N PHE A 137 25.45 -7.94 2.42
CA PHE A 137 24.57 -7.63 3.55
C PHE A 137 24.43 -6.11 3.77
N LEU A 138 25.55 -5.37 3.76
CA LEU A 138 25.51 -3.91 3.96
C LEU A 138 24.83 -3.17 2.81
N LEU A 139 25.03 -3.62 1.56
CA LEU A 139 24.31 -3.08 0.42
C LEU A 139 22.80 -3.40 0.50
N GLY A 140 22.42 -4.62 0.87
CA GLY A 140 21.00 -4.95 1.11
C GLY A 140 20.36 -4.11 2.22
N ALA A 141 21.09 -3.84 3.31
CA ALA A 141 20.63 -2.95 4.38
C ALA A 141 20.52 -1.49 3.92
N HIS A 142 21.43 -1.02 3.06
CA HIS A 142 21.38 0.30 2.44
C HIS A 142 20.15 0.44 1.52
N GLU A 143 19.89 -0.50 0.60
CA GLU A 143 18.69 -0.43 -0.26
C GLU A 143 17.38 -0.49 0.54
N TYR A 144 17.35 -1.25 1.64
CA TYR A 144 16.21 -1.23 2.56
C TYR A 144 16.10 0.12 3.29
N GLY A 145 17.23 0.78 3.60
CA GLY A 145 17.29 2.15 4.08
C GLY A 145 16.68 3.17 3.09
N HIS A 146 16.88 3.00 1.77
CA HIS A 146 16.17 3.77 0.74
C HIS A 146 14.66 3.50 0.82
N ALA A 147 14.24 2.24 0.83
CA ALA A 147 12.82 1.87 0.92
C ALA A 147 12.12 2.47 2.15
N LEU A 148 12.78 2.48 3.32
CA LEU A 148 12.29 3.14 4.53
C LEU A 148 12.24 4.67 4.39
N THR A 149 13.27 5.29 3.79
CA THR A 149 13.34 6.76 3.64
C THR A 149 12.28 7.26 2.67
N TYR A 150 12.08 6.62 1.52
CA TYR A 150 11.00 6.98 0.58
C TYR A 150 9.61 6.84 1.22
N ARG A 151 9.40 5.82 2.06
CA ARG A 151 8.13 5.51 2.70
C ARG A 151 7.73 6.48 3.83
N PHE A 152 8.66 6.76 4.74
CA PHE A 152 8.38 7.64 5.89
C PHE A 152 8.71 9.10 5.65
N ASP A 153 9.50 9.40 4.62
CA ASP A 153 9.89 10.75 4.26
C ASP A 153 9.91 10.94 2.72
N PRO A 154 8.76 10.80 2.04
CA PRO A 154 8.67 10.93 0.57
C PRO A 154 9.12 12.31 0.06
N GLY A 155 9.16 13.33 0.93
CA GLY A 155 9.67 14.66 0.60
C GLY A 155 11.19 14.82 0.65
N HIS A 156 11.97 13.81 1.06
CA HIS A 156 13.41 13.97 1.32
C HIS A 156 14.19 14.45 0.08
N VAL A 157 13.92 13.87 -1.09
CA VAL A 157 14.60 14.22 -2.36
C VAL A 157 14.35 15.69 -2.73
N ALA A 158 13.10 16.13 -2.67
CA ALA A 158 12.72 17.51 -2.98
C ALA A 158 13.27 18.53 -1.96
N ARG A 159 13.43 18.16 -0.68
CA ARG A 159 14.11 19.02 0.32
C ARG A 159 15.63 19.05 0.16
N ALA A 160 16.20 18.12 -0.61
CA ALA A 160 17.62 18.05 -0.93
C ALA A 160 18.00 18.79 -2.23
N ASP A 161 17.04 19.39 -2.94
CA ASP A 161 17.21 19.89 -4.33
C ASP A 161 17.73 18.79 -5.28
N ASP A 162 17.22 17.57 -5.12
CA ASP A 162 17.62 16.36 -5.86
C ASP A 162 19.11 15.93 -5.69
N GLU A 163 19.85 16.49 -4.71
CA GLU A 163 21.24 16.11 -4.42
C GLU A 163 21.38 14.64 -4.02
N ILE A 164 22.15 13.88 -4.81
CA ILE A 164 22.27 12.42 -4.67
C ILE A 164 22.88 12.05 -3.31
N ASN A 165 23.89 12.79 -2.85
CA ASN A 165 24.54 12.49 -1.57
C ASN A 165 23.58 12.60 -0.36
N CYS A 166 22.55 13.44 -0.44
CA CYS A 166 21.52 13.56 0.58
C CYS A 166 20.58 12.35 0.62
N ARG A 167 20.25 11.78 -0.55
CA ARG A 167 19.49 10.52 -0.66
C ARG A 167 20.30 9.36 -0.10
N GLU A 168 21.55 9.20 -0.56
CA GLU A 168 22.41 8.10 -0.12
C GLU A 168 22.76 8.17 1.38
N LEU A 169 22.99 9.37 1.94
CA LEU A 169 23.26 9.53 3.37
C LEU A 169 22.08 9.08 4.24
N ALA A 170 20.83 9.24 3.78
CA ALA A 170 19.66 8.77 4.53
C ALA A 170 19.65 7.24 4.66
N ALA A 171 19.88 6.53 3.55
CA ALA A 171 20.01 5.08 3.50
C ALA A 171 21.25 4.58 4.29
N ASP A 172 22.43 5.17 4.05
CA ASP A 172 23.68 4.80 4.73
C ASP A 172 23.57 4.97 6.26
N ARG A 173 22.90 6.02 6.75
CA ARG A 173 22.68 6.24 8.19
C ARG A 173 21.83 5.12 8.81
N LEU A 174 20.80 4.65 8.12
CA LEU A 174 19.94 3.55 8.59
C LEU A 174 20.65 2.19 8.50
N ALA A 175 21.50 1.97 7.50
CA ALA A 175 22.32 0.77 7.37
C ALA A 175 23.41 0.69 8.45
N ALA A 176 24.09 1.81 8.72
CA ALA A 176 25.07 1.91 9.81
C ALA A 176 24.41 1.73 11.19
N GLY A 177 23.25 2.35 11.43
CA GLY A 177 22.49 2.15 12.68
C GLY A 177 22.11 0.69 12.94
N LEU A 178 21.65 -0.04 11.91
CA LEU A 178 21.42 -1.48 12.01
C LEU A 178 22.71 -2.27 12.29
N LEU A 179 23.82 -1.88 11.66
CA LEU A 179 25.12 -2.52 11.91
C LEU A 179 25.58 -2.35 13.38
N GLU A 180 25.31 -1.22 14.03
CA GLU A 180 25.63 -1.05 15.46
C GLU A 180 24.81 -1.97 16.38
N GLU A 181 23.49 -2.06 16.19
CA GLU A 181 22.61 -2.93 16.99
C GLU A 181 23.03 -4.41 16.88
N LEU A 182 23.42 -4.83 15.67
CA LEU A 182 23.94 -6.18 15.40
C LEU A 182 25.37 -6.37 15.96
N ALA A 183 26.25 -5.38 15.86
CA ALA A 183 27.60 -5.44 16.41
C ALA A 183 27.62 -5.43 17.95
N ALA A 184 26.65 -4.79 18.59
CA ALA A 184 26.48 -4.78 20.05
C ALA A 184 26.09 -6.16 20.63
N THR A 185 25.52 -7.05 19.79
CA THR A 185 24.94 -8.34 20.22
C THR A 185 25.65 -9.57 19.64
N GLU A 186 26.16 -9.51 18.40
CA GLU A 186 26.84 -10.62 17.71
C GLU A 186 28.32 -10.28 17.40
N PRO A 187 29.31 -10.97 18.01
CA PRO A 187 30.73 -10.71 17.80
C PRO A 187 31.24 -10.78 16.36
N ARG A 188 30.59 -11.58 15.48
CA ARG A 188 30.90 -11.62 14.04
C ARG A 188 30.62 -10.27 13.38
N PHE A 189 29.50 -9.61 13.72
CA PHE A 189 29.18 -8.27 13.21
C PHE A 189 30.15 -7.21 13.74
N ALA A 190 30.54 -7.25 15.01
CA ALA A 190 31.56 -6.33 15.54
C ALA A 190 32.90 -6.46 14.81
N ARG A 191 33.32 -7.70 14.50
CA ARG A 191 34.53 -7.99 13.69
C ARG A 191 34.39 -7.46 12.27
N TRP A 192 33.29 -7.79 11.57
CA TRP A 192 33.08 -7.37 10.19
C TRP A 192 32.95 -5.86 10.04
N ARG A 193 32.24 -5.17 10.96
CA ARG A 193 32.19 -3.71 11.07
C ARG A 193 33.58 -3.08 11.08
N SER A 194 34.49 -3.60 11.91
CA SER A 194 35.88 -3.11 11.98
C SER A 194 36.64 -3.35 10.67
N ARG A 195 36.59 -4.58 10.12
CA ARG A 195 37.27 -4.94 8.88
C ARG A 195 36.71 -4.22 7.65
N TYR A 196 35.43 -3.84 7.68
CA TYR A 196 34.78 -3.07 6.62
C TYR A 196 35.23 -1.61 6.60
N GLY A 197 35.47 -0.99 7.76
CA GLY A 197 36.10 0.33 7.82
C GLY A 197 37.49 0.33 7.18
N GLU A 198 38.29 -0.71 7.44
CA GLU A 198 39.60 -0.90 6.79
C GLU A 198 39.48 -1.17 5.29
N LEU A 199 38.49 -1.96 4.86
CA LEU A 199 38.22 -2.26 3.44
C LEU A 199 37.82 -1.01 2.66
N ALA A 200 36.87 -0.23 3.19
CA ALA A 200 36.42 1.03 2.59
C ALA A 200 37.57 2.06 2.50
N ALA A 201 38.42 2.14 3.53
CA ALA A 201 39.62 2.97 3.51
C ALA A 201 40.65 2.49 2.47
N ALA A 202 40.87 1.17 2.34
CA ALA A 202 41.80 0.60 1.37
C ALA A 202 41.35 0.81 -0.08
N ILE A 203 40.09 0.51 -0.41
CA ILE A 203 39.56 0.70 -1.78
C ILE A 203 39.57 2.20 -2.14
N ASN A 204 39.11 3.08 -1.24
CA ASN A 204 39.12 4.52 -1.50
C ASN A 204 40.56 5.08 -1.60
N GLY A 205 41.52 4.50 -0.89
CA GLY A 205 42.94 4.90 -0.93
C GLY A 205 43.57 4.78 -2.33
N GLU A 206 43.16 3.77 -3.10
CA GLU A 206 43.64 3.51 -4.47
C GLU A 206 42.79 4.20 -5.56
N ILE A 207 41.74 4.95 -5.20
CA ILE A 207 41.04 5.83 -6.14
C ILE A 207 41.87 7.09 -6.40
N ASP A 208 42.06 7.42 -7.69
CA ASP A 208 42.74 8.63 -8.16
C ASP A 208 42.24 9.89 -7.43
N ALA A 209 43.16 10.70 -6.92
CA ALA A 209 42.85 11.92 -6.16
C ALA A 209 42.02 12.95 -6.96
N ALA A 210 41.96 12.87 -8.29
CA ALA A 210 41.06 13.68 -9.12
C ALA A 210 39.59 13.21 -9.12
N LEU A 211 39.31 11.99 -8.64
CA LEU A 211 37.99 11.37 -8.55
C LEU A 211 37.60 11.02 -7.10
N ARG A 212 38.47 11.28 -6.13
CA ARG A 212 38.31 10.86 -4.74
C ARG A 212 37.68 11.95 -3.87
N TYR A 213 36.72 11.55 -3.05
CA TYR A 213 36.19 12.35 -1.95
C TYR A 213 37.01 12.11 -0.68
N ASP A 214 37.38 13.19 0.00
CA ASP A 214 37.91 13.14 1.36
C ASP A 214 36.78 12.84 2.37
N VAL A 215 37.13 12.26 3.52
CA VAL A 215 36.16 11.96 4.59
C VAL A 215 35.74 13.27 5.27
N VAL A 216 34.44 13.56 5.25
CA VAL A 216 33.82 14.68 5.96
C VAL A 216 33.28 14.18 7.31
N ASP A 217 33.46 14.97 8.37
CA ASP A 217 32.97 14.66 9.72
C ASP A 217 31.44 14.45 9.76
N TYR A 218 30.94 13.43 10.46
CA TYR A 218 29.51 13.08 10.43
C TYR A 218 28.59 14.22 10.92
N PRO A 219 28.87 14.91 12.05
CA PRO A 219 28.12 16.11 12.45
C PRO A 219 28.08 17.24 11.39
N ALA A 220 29.04 17.30 10.46
CA ALA A 220 28.98 18.24 9.34
C ALA A 220 28.10 17.72 8.20
N LEU A 221 28.21 16.44 7.83
CA LEU A 221 27.34 15.79 6.83
C LEU A 221 25.87 15.74 7.25
N ASP A 222 25.60 15.56 8.55
CA ASP A 222 24.25 15.52 9.10
C ASP A 222 23.61 16.92 9.16
N ALA A 223 24.42 17.97 9.29
CA ALA A 223 23.99 19.36 9.26
C ALA A 223 23.82 19.90 7.82
N ASP A 224 24.67 19.48 6.88
CA ASP A 224 24.50 19.73 5.44
C ASP A 224 25.04 18.58 4.59
N CYS A 225 24.11 17.77 4.07
CA CYS A 225 24.43 16.64 3.20
C CYS A 225 24.92 17.05 1.80
N ARG A 226 24.82 18.34 1.43
CA ARG A 226 25.33 18.88 0.15
C ARG A 226 26.84 19.16 0.16
N LEU A 227 27.53 18.92 1.29
CA LEU A 227 29.00 19.07 1.39
C LEU A 227 29.79 18.10 0.48
N MET A 228 29.15 17.09 -0.10
CA MET A 228 29.69 16.22 -1.13
C MET A 228 28.70 16.20 -2.31
N HIS A 229 29.02 16.86 -3.41
CA HIS A 229 28.18 16.83 -4.61
C HIS A 229 28.40 15.52 -5.38
N VAL A 230 27.37 14.69 -5.53
CA VAL A 230 27.48 13.35 -6.13
C VAL A 230 26.58 13.25 -7.37
N VAL A 231 27.09 12.60 -8.42
CA VAL A 231 26.35 12.33 -9.66
C VAL A 231 25.85 10.88 -9.63
N GLN A 232 24.68 10.61 -10.21
CA GLN A 232 24.16 9.23 -10.35
C GLN A 232 25.17 8.30 -11.03
N PRO A 233 25.26 7.01 -10.61
CA PRO A 233 26.25 6.07 -11.11
C PRO A 233 25.97 5.59 -12.55
N ASP A 234 26.92 5.81 -13.44
CA ASP A 234 26.99 5.31 -14.83
C ASP A 234 28.40 4.74 -15.15
N GLU A 235 28.71 4.48 -16.42
CA GLU A 235 30.01 3.92 -16.83
C GLU A 235 31.22 4.85 -16.55
N ASP A 236 31.01 6.17 -16.52
CA ASP A 236 32.06 7.17 -16.27
C ASP A 236 32.07 7.67 -14.81
N SER A 237 30.92 7.70 -14.13
CA SER A 237 30.76 8.23 -12.76
C SER A 237 30.89 7.20 -11.63
N MET A 238 31.01 5.89 -11.94
CA MET A 238 31.06 4.81 -10.94
C MET A 238 32.17 4.99 -9.87
N THR A 239 33.38 5.35 -10.30
CA THR A 239 34.53 5.55 -9.40
C THR A 239 34.30 6.69 -8.39
N PRO A 240 33.95 7.94 -8.80
CA PRO A 240 33.64 8.99 -7.84
C PRO A 240 32.40 8.68 -6.98
N TYR A 241 31.37 8.02 -7.52
CA TYR A 241 30.20 7.60 -6.74
C TYR A 241 30.60 6.66 -5.58
N ALA A 242 31.37 5.61 -5.88
CA ALA A 242 31.86 4.67 -4.87
C ALA A 242 32.82 5.34 -3.87
N SER A 243 33.64 6.30 -4.31
CA SER A 243 34.49 7.08 -3.42
C SER A 243 33.66 7.88 -2.39
N ALA A 244 32.57 8.53 -2.84
CA ALA A 244 31.66 9.22 -1.93
C ALA A 244 30.99 8.26 -0.94
N TYR A 245 30.57 7.07 -1.40
CA TYR A 245 30.06 6.00 -0.53
C TYR A 245 31.07 5.58 0.54
N PHE A 246 32.32 5.27 0.18
CA PHE A 246 33.36 4.91 1.16
C PHE A 246 33.72 6.05 2.12
N ALA A 247 33.60 7.31 1.69
CA ALA A 247 33.82 8.47 2.55
C ALA A 247 32.69 8.63 3.58
N ARG A 248 31.41 8.47 3.18
CA ARG A 248 30.27 8.47 4.12
C ARG A 248 30.34 7.31 5.12
N TRP A 249 30.66 6.09 4.66
CA TRP A 249 30.81 4.94 5.56
C TRP A 249 31.96 5.10 6.56
N GLN A 250 33.08 5.71 6.17
CA GLN A 250 34.15 6.04 7.14
C GLN A 250 33.69 7.05 8.20
N ALA A 251 32.91 8.07 7.84
CA ALA A 251 32.33 9.01 8.79
C ALA A 251 31.35 8.35 9.77
N LEU A 252 30.46 7.48 9.25
CA LEU A 252 29.49 6.73 10.05
C LEU A 252 30.19 5.74 11.01
N LEU A 253 31.09 4.89 10.50
CA LEU A 253 31.77 3.85 11.28
C LEU A 253 32.74 4.38 12.36
N THR A 254 33.12 5.66 12.29
CA THR A 254 33.95 6.33 13.31
C THR A 254 33.16 7.18 14.29
N THR A 255 31.84 7.27 14.12
CA THR A 255 30.92 8.03 14.98
C THR A 255 30.18 7.11 15.96
N ASP A 256 29.92 7.61 17.18
CA ASP A 256 29.01 6.98 18.15
C ASP A 256 27.57 7.34 17.76
N LEU A 257 26.96 6.49 16.91
CA LEU A 257 25.62 6.74 16.37
C LEU A 257 24.53 6.51 17.43
N PRO A 258 23.44 7.32 17.43
CA PRO A 258 22.25 7.00 18.21
C PRO A 258 21.70 5.59 17.88
N PRO A 259 21.12 4.88 18.86
CA PRO A 259 20.42 3.61 18.62
C PRO A 259 19.40 3.72 17.49
N LEU A 260 19.18 2.64 16.74
CA LEU A 260 18.37 2.65 15.53
C LEU A 260 16.94 3.22 15.72
N PRO A 261 16.22 2.96 16.84
CA PRO A 261 14.93 3.60 17.11
C PRO A 261 14.99 5.13 17.25
N ALA A 262 16.12 5.66 17.74
CA ALA A 262 16.34 7.11 17.85
C ALA A 262 16.67 7.74 16.48
N LEU A 263 17.27 6.98 15.55
CA LEU A 263 17.41 7.40 14.17
C LEU A 263 16.05 7.48 13.48
N TYR A 264 15.16 6.50 13.67
CA TYR A 264 13.79 6.57 13.15
C TYR A 264 13.03 7.80 13.67
N GLU A 265 13.02 8.03 14.98
CA GLU A 265 12.36 9.18 15.60
C GLU A 265 12.88 10.52 15.05
N THR A 266 14.19 10.61 14.78
CA THR A 266 14.85 11.84 14.32
C THR A 266 14.65 12.10 12.82
N TYR A 267 14.87 11.10 11.97
CA TYR A 267 14.99 11.29 10.51
C TYR A 267 13.81 10.72 9.70
N LEU A 268 12.93 9.92 10.30
CA LEU A 268 11.77 9.32 9.61
C LEU A 268 10.45 9.78 10.24
N PHE A 269 10.19 9.40 11.49
CA PHE A 269 8.91 9.67 12.16
C PHE A 269 8.67 11.16 12.43
N SER A 270 9.71 11.98 12.53
CA SER A 270 9.59 13.45 12.61
C SER A 270 8.93 14.05 11.35
N HIS A 271 9.40 13.65 10.17
CA HIS A 271 8.89 14.10 8.87
C HIS A 271 7.53 13.49 8.55
N TRP A 272 7.35 12.20 8.80
CA TRP A 272 6.07 11.50 8.70
C TRP A 272 4.97 12.15 9.55
N ARG A 273 5.22 12.44 10.84
CA ARG A 273 4.25 13.12 11.72
C ARG A 273 3.98 14.58 11.28
N ALA A 274 4.92 15.23 10.61
CA ALA A 274 4.70 16.55 10.02
C ALA A 274 3.84 16.50 8.73
N ALA A 275 3.74 15.33 8.09
CA ALA A 275 2.87 15.07 6.93
C ALA A 275 1.47 14.53 7.31
N GLN A 276 1.22 14.15 8.57
CA GLN A 276 -0.08 13.64 9.02
C GLN A 276 -1.21 14.67 8.86
N VAL A 277 -2.34 14.21 8.31
CA VAL A 277 -3.50 15.06 7.99
C VAL A 277 -4.30 15.49 9.25
N PRO A 278 -4.89 16.70 9.31
CA PRO A 278 -5.45 17.25 10.56
C PRO A 278 -6.57 16.45 11.25
N GLY A 279 -7.30 15.58 10.53
CA GLY A 279 -8.34 14.72 11.13
C GLY A 279 -7.77 13.51 11.88
N ALA A 280 -6.45 13.35 11.88
CA ALA A 280 -5.71 12.25 12.45
C ALA A 280 -6.20 11.73 13.81
N PRO A 281 -6.49 12.58 14.81
CA PRO A 281 -6.83 12.09 16.14
C PRO A 281 -8.17 11.33 16.24
N LEU A 282 -8.99 11.32 15.18
CA LEU A 282 -10.36 10.75 15.20
C LEU A 282 -10.43 9.23 14.93
N ALA A 283 -9.48 8.67 14.18
CA ALA A 283 -9.40 7.23 13.94
C ALA A 283 -8.68 6.49 15.09
N GLU A 284 -9.12 5.28 15.43
CA GLU A 284 -8.53 4.38 16.43
C GLU A 284 -7.65 3.31 15.79
N SER A 285 -8.13 2.68 14.72
CA SER A 285 -7.44 1.68 13.91
C SER A 285 -8.01 1.67 12.49
N VAL A 286 -7.25 1.13 11.52
CA VAL A 286 -7.84 0.62 10.28
C VAL A 286 -7.44 -0.83 10.15
N GLU A 287 -8.43 -1.71 10.16
CA GLU A 287 -8.26 -3.14 10.34
C GLU A 287 -8.56 -3.91 9.05
N TYR A 288 -7.80 -4.97 8.83
CA TYR A 288 -8.02 -5.90 7.73
C TYR A 288 -9.12 -6.90 8.12
N VAL A 289 -10.16 -7.04 7.28
CA VAL A 289 -11.33 -7.89 7.59
C VAL A 289 -11.34 -9.21 6.81
N ASP A 290 -11.32 -9.18 5.48
CA ASP A 290 -11.40 -10.39 4.64
C ASP A 290 -10.92 -10.16 3.18
N TRP A 291 -10.42 -11.23 2.55
CA TRP A 291 -10.05 -11.27 1.12
C TRP A 291 -11.27 -11.65 0.28
N ILE A 292 -11.58 -10.85 -0.74
CA ILE A 292 -12.60 -11.21 -1.71
C ILE A 292 -11.94 -11.91 -2.91
N TYR A 293 -11.80 -13.24 -2.80
CA TYR A 293 -11.32 -14.12 -3.87
C TYR A 293 -12.29 -14.25 -5.06
N ALA A 294 -13.44 -13.59 -5.01
CA ALA A 294 -14.35 -13.51 -6.14
C ALA A 294 -13.87 -12.40 -7.09
N ASP A 295 -13.69 -12.73 -8.36
CA ASP A 295 -13.54 -11.72 -9.40
C ASP A 295 -14.81 -10.85 -9.45
N LEU A 296 -14.67 -9.60 -8.99
CA LEU A 296 -15.68 -8.55 -9.11
C LEU A 296 -15.29 -7.50 -10.16
N THR A 297 -14.10 -7.55 -10.78
CA THR A 297 -13.62 -6.50 -11.69
C THR A 297 -14.11 -6.69 -13.12
N GLY A 298 -14.66 -5.61 -13.69
CA GLY A 298 -15.14 -5.61 -15.07
C GLY A 298 -16.30 -6.57 -15.32
N SER A 299 -16.56 -6.83 -16.60
CA SER A 299 -17.67 -7.64 -17.07
C SER A 299 -17.27 -9.05 -17.52
N TYR A 300 -18.25 -9.96 -17.57
CA TYR A 300 -18.06 -11.34 -17.97
C TYR A 300 -19.15 -11.82 -18.93
N GLU A 301 -18.80 -12.70 -19.86
CA GLU A 301 -19.77 -13.31 -20.77
C GLU A 301 -20.51 -14.47 -20.12
N ARG A 302 -21.84 -14.46 -20.21
CA ARG A 302 -22.69 -15.59 -19.83
C ARG A 302 -23.94 -15.66 -20.72
N ASP A 303 -24.26 -16.88 -21.17
CA ASP A 303 -25.47 -17.19 -21.95
C ASP A 303 -25.65 -16.29 -23.21
N GLY A 304 -24.55 -15.75 -23.74
CA GLY A 304 -24.53 -14.84 -24.90
C GLY A 304 -24.77 -13.37 -24.56
N ARG A 305 -24.61 -12.97 -23.29
CA ARG A 305 -24.78 -11.60 -22.79
C ARG A 305 -23.58 -11.20 -21.92
N THR A 306 -23.13 -9.96 -22.08
CA THR A 306 -22.15 -9.30 -21.20
C THR A 306 -22.81 -8.93 -19.87
N PHE A 307 -22.35 -9.51 -18.77
CA PHE A 307 -22.77 -9.16 -17.41
C PHE A 307 -21.73 -8.24 -16.75
N TRP A 308 -22.17 -7.04 -16.38
CA TRP A 308 -21.48 -6.11 -15.49
C TRP A 308 -21.76 -6.47 -14.03
N ARG A 309 -21.01 -5.87 -13.10
CA ARG A 309 -21.08 -6.17 -11.67
C ARG A 309 -21.10 -4.86 -10.87
N LEU A 310 -21.99 -4.75 -9.89
CA LEU A 310 -21.99 -3.67 -8.90
C LEU A 310 -21.91 -4.28 -7.49
N PRO A 311 -20.82 -4.02 -6.73
CA PRO A 311 -20.73 -4.37 -5.32
C PRO A 311 -21.54 -3.38 -4.46
N GLY A 312 -21.86 -3.79 -3.24
CA GLY A 312 -22.42 -2.88 -2.24
C GLY A 312 -22.59 -3.56 -0.87
N PHE A 313 -22.51 -2.78 0.20
CA PHE A 313 -22.76 -3.29 1.55
C PHE A 313 -24.22 -3.14 1.95
N ALA A 314 -24.75 -4.15 2.65
CA ALA A 314 -26.01 -4.03 3.38
C ALA A 314 -25.80 -3.30 4.72
N PRO A 315 -26.86 -2.81 5.39
CA PRO A 315 -26.76 -2.15 6.70
C PRO A 315 -26.20 -3.01 7.85
N ASP A 316 -26.00 -4.31 7.61
CA ASP A 316 -25.35 -5.25 8.54
C ASP A 316 -23.86 -5.48 8.24
N GLY A 317 -23.27 -4.72 7.31
CA GLY A 317 -21.85 -4.78 6.97
C GLY A 317 -21.46 -5.97 6.08
N ARG A 318 -22.42 -6.75 5.56
CA ARG A 318 -22.14 -7.82 4.59
C ARG A 318 -22.11 -7.29 3.16
N LEU A 319 -21.13 -7.74 2.39
CA LEU A 319 -20.97 -7.39 0.99
C LEU A 319 -21.89 -8.26 0.11
N PHE A 320 -22.71 -7.61 -0.69
CA PHE A 320 -23.53 -8.19 -1.75
C PHE A 320 -23.06 -7.68 -3.10
N VAL A 321 -23.40 -8.41 -4.16
CA VAL A 321 -23.09 -8.03 -5.55
C VAL A 321 -24.32 -8.29 -6.42
N MET A 322 -24.69 -7.29 -7.20
CA MET A 322 -25.63 -7.44 -8.31
C MET A 322 -24.82 -7.61 -9.59
N ASP A 323 -25.07 -8.70 -10.31
CA ASP A 323 -24.60 -8.84 -11.70
C ASP A 323 -25.75 -8.49 -12.62
N TYR A 324 -25.54 -7.62 -13.61
CA TYR A 324 -26.56 -7.21 -14.55
C TYR A 324 -26.08 -7.28 -16.00
N ALA A 325 -26.97 -7.72 -16.88
CA ALA A 325 -26.80 -7.58 -18.32
C ALA A 325 -28.00 -6.83 -18.88
N LEU A 326 -27.75 -5.85 -19.76
CA LEU A 326 -28.77 -5.07 -20.44
C LEU A 326 -28.75 -5.30 -21.94
N VAL A 327 -29.92 -5.16 -22.57
CA VAL A 327 -30.09 -5.11 -24.03
C VAL A 327 -31.02 -3.94 -24.34
N GLN A 328 -30.47 -2.89 -24.93
CA GLN A 328 -31.24 -1.72 -25.39
C GLN A 328 -31.82 -1.98 -26.79
N GLY A 329 -33.08 -1.65 -26.97
CA GLY A 329 -33.76 -1.50 -28.26
C GLY A 329 -34.40 -0.10 -28.35
N ASP A 330 -35.07 0.18 -29.47
CA ASP A 330 -35.48 1.54 -29.88
C ASP A 330 -36.17 2.37 -28.77
N ASP A 331 -37.17 1.79 -28.08
CA ASP A 331 -37.90 2.43 -26.98
C ASP A 331 -37.81 1.67 -25.65
N THR A 332 -37.06 0.55 -25.56
CA THR A 332 -37.09 -0.35 -24.39
C THR A 332 -35.72 -0.93 -24.02
N VAL A 333 -35.52 -1.26 -22.74
CA VAL A 333 -34.34 -1.98 -22.24
C VAL A 333 -34.77 -3.28 -21.57
N SER A 334 -34.14 -4.39 -21.94
CA SER A 334 -34.33 -5.71 -21.30
C SER A 334 -33.19 -6.02 -20.34
N LEU A 335 -33.50 -6.32 -19.08
CA LEU A 335 -32.54 -6.56 -18.00
C LEU A 335 -32.55 -8.03 -17.52
N ALA A 336 -31.38 -8.65 -17.48
CA ALA A 336 -31.12 -9.86 -16.70
C ALA A 336 -30.31 -9.51 -15.45
N LEU A 337 -30.72 -10.01 -14.29
CA LEU A 337 -30.16 -9.66 -12.98
C LEU A 337 -29.90 -10.90 -12.13
N LEU A 338 -28.70 -10.99 -11.56
CA LEU A 338 -28.33 -11.96 -10.52
C LEU A 338 -27.97 -11.19 -9.25
N TYR A 339 -28.32 -11.73 -8.08
CA TYR A 339 -28.00 -11.09 -6.80
C TYR A 339 -27.62 -12.12 -5.73
N GLY A 340 -26.67 -11.76 -4.87
CA GLY A 340 -26.23 -12.59 -3.76
C GLY A 340 -25.05 -11.99 -2.99
N PRO A 341 -24.54 -12.67 -1.94
CA PRO A 341 -23.30 -12.28 -1.28
C PRO A 341 -22.13 -12.33 -2.28
N SER A 342 -21.09 -11.52 -2.05
CA SER A 342 -19.85 -11.53 -2.85
C SER A 342 -19.19 -12.91 -2.92
N GLN A 343 -19.00 -13.54 -1.75
CA GLN A 343 -18.58 -14.92 -1.63
C GLN A 343 -19.80 -15.85 -1.71
N GLY A 344 -19.96 -16.53 -2.85
CA GLY A 344 -20.91 -17.63 -3.02
C GLY A 344 -21.75 -17.56 -4.30
N LYS A 345 -22.79 -18.40 -4.38
CA LYS A 345 -23.65 -18.49 -5.56
C LYS A 345 -24.75 -17.42 -5.57
N LYS A 346 -24.55 -16.39 -6.39
CA LYS A 346 -25.58 -15.43 -6.79
C LYS A 346 -26.78 -16.17 -7.41
N LYS A 347 -28.00 -15.66 -7.18
CA LYS A 347 -29.26 -16.26 -7.62
C LYS A 347 -29.92 -15.35 -8.67
N PRO A 348 -30.55 -15.89 -9.73
CA PRO A 348 -31.38 -15.08 -10.62
C PRO A 348 -32.45 -14.30 -9.85
N VAL A 349 -32.63 -13.06 -10.27
CA VAL A 349 -33.70 -12.14 -9.84
C VAL A 349 -34.73 -12.01 -10.95
N THR A 350 -34.24 -11.81 -12.17
CA THR A 350 -34.99 -11.85 -13.44
C THR A 350 -34.01 -12.21 -14.55
N ASP A 351 -34.47 -12.91 -15.59
CA ASP A 351 -33.67 -13.20 -16.78
C ASP A 351 -34.05 -12.31 -17.98
N ASP A 352 -35.18 -11.60 -17.92
CA ASP A 352 -35.71 -10.77 -19.03
C ASP A 352 -36.76 -9.74 -18.53
N LEU A 353 -36.35 -8.75 -17.72
CA LEU A 353 -37.20 -7.64 -17.28
C LEU A 353 -37.17 -6.50 -18.31
N VAL A 354 -38.26 -6.33 -19.06
CA VAL A 354 -38.41 -5.21 -20.01
C VAL A 354 -38.85 -3.93 -19.28
N LEU A 355 -38.11 -2.84 -19.50
CA LEU A 355 -38.43 -1.48 -19.10
C LEU A 355 -38.71 -0.64 -20.36
N ASP A 356 -39.85 0.03 -20.39
CA ASP A 356 -40.35 0.84 -21.50
C ASP A 356 -39.89 2.31 -21.35
N LEU A 357 -38.82 2.76 -22.00
CA LEU A 357 -38.09 3.98 -21.59
C LEU A 357 -38.48 5.27 -22.33
N ASP A 358 -39.66 5.32 -22.97
CA ASP A 358 -40.24 6.55 -23.55
C ASP A 358 -39.27 7.37 -24.46
N GLY A 359 -38.33 6.69 -25.13
CA GLY A 359 -37.34 7.30 -26.04
C GLY A 359 -35.97 7.64 -25.42
N ALA A 360 -35.59 7.09 -24.27
CA ALA A 360 -34.26 7.29 -23.66
C ALA A 360 -33.10 6.87 -24.59
N ALA A 361 -32.19 7.82 -24.88
CA ALA A 361 -31.06 7.60 -25.79
C ALA A 361 -29.99 6.67 -25.20
N PHE A 362 -29.79 6.69 -23.88
CA PHE A 362 -28.86 5.84 -23.15
C PHE A 362 -29.51 5.37 -21.84
N PHE A 363 -29.12 4.17 -21.39
CA PHE A 363 -29.52 3.64 -20.10
C PHE A 363 -28.45 2.68 -19.59
N ASP A 364 -28.01 2.88 -18.37
CA ASP A 364 -27.17 1.92 -17.65
C ASP A 364 -27.52 1.90 -16.16
N LEU A 365 -27.13 0.86 -15.42
CA LEU A 365 -27.27 0.81 -13.96
C LEU A 365 -25.93 1.20 -13.32
N THR A 366 -25.88 2.34 -12.62
CA THR A 366 -24.65 2.85 -11.98
C THR A 366 -24.59 2.63 -10.48
N ALA A 367 -25.72 2.37 -9.82
CA ALA A 367 -25.76 2.21 -8.37
C ALA A 367 -26.64 1.04 -7.92
N VAL A 368 -26.19 0.35 -6.88
CA VAL A 368 -26.93 -0.68 -6.15
C VAL A 368 -26.91 -0.37 -4.66
N LEU A 369 -28.05 -0.57 -3.98
CA LEU A 369 -28.15 -0.44 -2.53
C LEU A 369 -28.71 -1.74 -1.93
N PRO A 370 -27.84 -2.67 -1.52
CA PRO A 370 -28.22 -3.89 -0.81
C PRO A 370 -28.95 -3.58 0.50
N LEU A 371 -30.10 -4.22 0.70
CA LEU A 371 -30.88 -4.13 1.95
C LEU A 371 -30.94 -5.48 2.69
N GLY A 372 -30.18 -6.47 2.23
CA GLY A 372 -30.10 -7.82 2.75
C GLY A 372 -30.15 -8.89 1.64
N PRO A 373 -30.24 -10.18 1.99
CA PRO A 373 -30.18 -11.29 1.01
C PRO A 373 -31.42 -11.39 0.10
N ASP A 374 -32.52 -10.76 0.51
CA ASP A 374 -33.85 -10.87 -0.10
C ASP A 374 -34.39 -9.50 -0.54
N ARG A 375 -33.55 -8.45 -0.52
CA ARG A 375 -33.92 -7.10 -0.98
C ARG A 375 -32.72 -6.26 -1.38
N PHE A 376 -32.85 -5.50 -2.46
CA PHE A 376 -31.93 -4.42 -2.85
C PHE A 376 -32.67 -3.35 -3.67
N LEU A 377 -32.12 -2.14 -3.72
CA LEU A 377 -32.45 -1.16 -4.75
C LEU A 377 -31.36 -1.17 -5.84
N ALA A 378 -31.74 -0.80 -7.06
CA ALA A 378 -30.81 -0.37 -8.10
C ALA A 378 -31.31 0.96 -8.70
N ALA A 379 -30.40 1.76 -9.24
CA ALA A 379 -30.73 3.00 -9.94
C ALA A 379 -29.97 3.12 -11.27
N SER A 380 -30.62 3.74 -12.26
CA SER A 380 -30.00 4.04 -13.55
C SER A 380 -29.28 5.38 -13.58
N SER A 381 -28.34 5.52 -14.52
CA SER A 381 -27.98 6.81 -15.09
C SER A 381 -28.71 7.00 -16.43
N ASP A 382 -28.83 8.27 -16.83
CA ASP A 382 -28.92 8.63 -18.24
C ASP A 382 -27.89 9.74 -18.45
N ILE A 383 -26.83 9.45 -19.20
CA ILE A 383 -25.66 10.32 -19.33
C ILE A 383 -25.78 11.20 -20.59
N TRP A 384 -26.65 10.86 -21.54
CA TRP A 384 -26.68 11.45 -22.90
C TRP A 384 -28.10 11.78 -23.43
N GLY A 385 -29.15 11.72 -22.61
CA GLY A 385 -30.55 11.91 -23.04
C GLY A 385 -31.16 13.30 -22.80
N ASP A 386 -32.17 13.63 -23.61
CA ASP A 386 -32.95 14.88 -23.56
C ASP A 386 -34.13 14.85 -22.56
N ALA A 387 -34.34 13.77 -21.80
CA ALA A 387 -35.54 13.55 -20.99
C ALA A 387 -35.24 13.10 -19.54
N ASP A 388 -36.23 13.23 -18.65
CA ASP A 388 -36.14 12.78 -17.25
C ASP A 388 -36.18 11.23 -17.21
N ASN A 389 -35.02 10.57 -17.24
CA ASN A 389 -34.91 9.11 -17.47
C ASN A 389 -34.32 8.28 -16.30
N VAL A 390 -33.94 8.91 -15.17
CA VAL A 390 -33.44 8.18 -14.00
C VAL A 390 -34.56 7.32 -13.38
N VAL A 391 -34.35 6.00 -13.28
CA VAL A 391 -35.31 5.08 -12.66
C VAL A 391 -34.75 4.46 -11.38
N LEU A 392 -35.63 4.24 -10.40
CA LEU A 392 -35.33 3.42 -9.22
C LEU A 392 -36.04 2.07 -9.33
N LEU A 393 -35.32 1.00 -9.02
CA LEU A 393 -35.80 -0.38 -9.06
C LEU A 393 -35.72 -1.00 -7.66
N ASP A 394 -36.86 -1.27 -7.01
CA ASP A 394 -36.95 -1.93 -5.69
C ASP A 394 -37.27 -3.41 -5.86
N PHE A 395 -36.25 -4.25 -5.75
CA PHE A 395 -36.36 -5.71 -5.88
C PHE A 395 -36.55 -6.34 -4.51
N ARG A 396 -37.66 -7.08 -4.34
CA ARG A 396 -38.02 -7.75 -3.08
C ARG A 396 -38.29 -9.22 -3.32
N ARG A 397 -37.76 -10.10 -2.48
CA ARG A 397 -38.07 -11.53 -2.51
C ARG A 397 -39.18 -11.87 -1.53
N SER A 398 -40.01 -12.81 -1.95
CA SER A 398 -41.04 -13.45 -1.13
C SER A 398 -40.99 -14.98 -1.30
N ALA A 399 -41.88 -15.70 -0.61
CA ALA A 399 -42.07 -17.14 -0.85
C ALA A 399 -42.53 -17.48 -2.28
N ALA A 400 -43.06 -16.51 -3.04
CA ALA A 400 -43.46 -16.67 -4.44
C ALA A 400 -42.30 -16.43 -5.44
N GLY A 401 -41.11 -16.03 -4.97
CA GLY A 401 -39.99 -15.61 -5.80
C GLY A 401 -39.69 -14.11 -5.66
N TRP A 402 -38.95 -13.56 -6.60
CA TRP A 402 -38.66 -12.13 -6.68
C TRP A 402 -39.82 -11.36 -7.31
N SER A 403 -40.07 -10.16 -6.79
CA SER A 403 -40.89 -9.12 -7.41
C SER A 403 -40.08 -7.82 -7.49
N HIS A 404 -40.52 -6.89 -8.31
CA HIS A 404 -39.89 -5.59 -8.49
C HIS A 404 -40.93 -4.47 -8.47
N ARG A 405 -40.48 -3.25 -8.21
CA ARG A 405 -41.22 -2.02 -8.45
C ARG A 405 -40.30 -1.03 -9.15
N VAL A 406 -40.76 -0.44 -10.25
CA VAL A 406 -40.11 0.67 -10.93
C VAL A 406 -40.69 1.98 -10.41
N VAL A 407 -39.85 2.99 -10.17
CA VAL A 407 -40.26 4.38 -9.95
C VAL A 407 -39.57 5.24 -10.99
N ARG A 408 -40.35 6.14 -11.61
CA ARG A 408 -39.91 7.08 -12.64
C ARG A 408 -40.04 8.53 -12.14
N PRO A 409 -39.25 9.46 -12.69
CA PRO A 409 -38.38 10.24 -11.83
C PRO A 409 -39.00 11.40 -11.06
N LEU A 410 -38.15 11.92 -10.19
CA LEU A 410 -38.08 13.31 -9.77
C LEU A 410 -38.15 14.23 -11.02
N PRO A 411 -39.21 15.02 -11.21
CA PRO A 411 -39.38 15.79 -12.44
C PRO A 411 -38.35 16.92 -12.56
N GLY A 412 -37.76 17.07 -13.75
CA GLY A 412 -36.78 18.11 -14.09
C GLY A 412 -35.32 17.75 -13.82
N VAL A 413 -34.89 16.52 -14.09
CA VAL A 413 -33.49 16.06 -13.95
C VAL A 413 -33.05 15.37 -15.25
N GLN A 414 -32.27 16.08 -16.05
CA GLN A 414 -31.68 15.62 -17.31
C GLN A 414 -30.17 15.44 -17.15
N ASN A 415 -29.59 14.44 -17.83
CA ASN A 415 -28.16 14.10 -17.86
C ASN A 415 -27.54 13.94 -16.47
N ALA A 416 -27.63 12.73 -15.91
CA ALA A 416 -27.25 12.42 -14.54
C ALA A 416 -26.54 11.06 -14.33
N GLU A 417 -25.44 11.09 -13.57
CA GLU A 417 -24.89 9.96 -12.83
C GLU A 417 -25.68 9.82 -11.51
N THR A 418 -26.01 8.58 -11.12
CA THR A 418 -26.75 8.30 -9.88
C THR A 418 -25.88 7.57 -8.86
N ARG A 419 -25.86 8.08 -7.61
CA ARG A 419 -25.27 7.43 -6.42
C ARG A 419 -26.36 7.09 -5.39
N LEU A 420 -26.25 5.93 -4.74
CA LEU A 420 -27.16 5.44 -3.68
C LEU A 420 -26.37 5.05 -2.43
N SER A 421 -26.78 5.56 -1.27
CA SER A 421 -26.10 5.29 0.01
C SER A 421 -27.08 5.12 1.17
N HIS A 422 -26.71 4.40 2.22
CA HIS A 422 -27.53 4.26 3.43
C HIS A 422 -27.55 5.57 4.22
N ALA A 423 -28.74 6.04 4.61
CA ALA A 423 -28.94 7.29 5.34
C ALA A 423 -29.74 7.07 6.63
N GLY A 424 -29.37 6.01 7.37
CA GLY A 424 -30.01 5.60 8.63
C GLY A 424 -31.18 4.60 8.47
N PRO A 425 -31.80 4.18 9.58
CA PRO A 425 -32.81 3.11 9.57
C PRO A 425 -34.07 3.49 8.76
N GLY A 426 -34.29 2.78 7.65
CA GLY A 426 -35.45 3.01 6.77
C GLY A 426 -35.28 4.13 5.75
N SER A 427 -34.10 4.77 5.68
CA SER A 427 -33.82 5.85 4.73
C SER A 427 -32.51 5.65 3.97
N ALA A 428 -32.52 6.04 2.69
CA ALA A 428 -31.35 6.15 1.85
C ALA A 428 -31.14 7.59 1.38
N ARG A 429 -29.94 7.87 0.92
CA ARG A 429 -29.60 9.06 0.14
C ARG A 429 -29.54 8.67 -1.33
N LEU A 430 -30.10 9.54 -2.16
CA LEU A 430 -30.03 9.49 -3.61
C LEU A 430 -29.40 10.81 -4.04
N ASP A 431 -28.17 10.75 -4.54
CA ASP A 431 -27.47 11.92 -5.06
C ASP A 431 -27.38 11.76 -6.59
N LEU A 432 -27.83 12.78 -7.32
CA LEU A 432 -27.83 12.84 -8.78
C LEU A 432 -26.87 13.93 -9.23
N TYR A 433 -25.83 13.57 -9.96
CA TYR A 433 -24.99 14.56 -10.64
C TYR A 433 -25.81 15.21 -11.75
N GLN A 434 -25.63 16.49 -12.02
CA GLN A 434 -26.17 17.13 -13.21
C GLN A 434 -25.03 17.77 -13.99
N PHE A 435 -24.79 17.24 -15.20
CA PHE A 435 -23.74 17.75 -16.08
C PHE A 435 -24.07 19.18 -16.54
N GLY A 436 -23.15 20.12 -16.30
CA GLY A 436 -23.31 21.52 -16.69
C GLY A 436 -23.23 21.74 -18.20
N THR A 437 -24.38 21.89 -18.86
CA THR A 437 -24.45 22.20 -20.31
C THR A 437 -24.25 23.70 -20.61
N ASP A 438 -24.97 24.57 -19.90
CA ASP A 438 -24.89 26.05 -19.98
C ASP A 438 -24.42 26.69 -18.65
N GLY A 439 -23.88 25.90 -17.72
CA GLY A 439 -23.49 26.34 -16.37
C GLY A 439 -22.49 25.38 -15.71
N PRO A 440 -22.12 25.59 -14.44
CA PRO A 440 -21.31 24.63 -13.69
C PRO A 440 -22.13 23.37 -13.36
N SER A 441 -21.47 22.21 -13.32
CA SER A 441 -22.08 20.98 -12.79
C SER A 441 -22.35 21.07 -11.29
N TYR A 442 -23.30 20.26 -10.80
CA TYR A 442 -23.66 20.19 -9.39
C TYR A 442 -24.30 18.85 -9.03
N TRP A 443 -24.34 18.53 -7.74
CA TRP A 443 -25.06 17.39 -7.17
C TRP A 443 -26.42 17.82 -6.64
N LEU A 444 -27.51 17.23 -7.13
CA LEU A 444 -28.85 17.31 -6.57
C LEU A 444 -29.02 16.21 -5.50
N LEU A 445 -29.40 16.61 -4.29
CA LEU A 445 -29.36 15.74 -3.11
C LEU A 445 -30.78 15.41 -2.65
N TYR A 446 -31.04 14.12 -2.41
CA TYR A 446 -32.37 13.66 -1.99
C TYR A 446 -32.30 12.60 -0.88
N ARG A 447 -33.31 12.61 0.00
CA ARG A 447 -33.60 11.51 0.93
C ARG A 447 -34.72 10.65 0.38
N LEU A 448 -34.47 9.35 0.30
CA LEU A 448 -35.41 8.32 -0.13
C LEU A 448 -35.94 7.57 1.10
N ASP A 449 -37.26 7.57 1.31
CA ASP A 449 -37.90 6.64 2.26
C ASP A 449 -37.90 5.23 1.64
N LEU A 450 -37.27 4.26 2.30
CA LEU A 450 -37.02 2.95 1.69
C LEU A 450 -38.30 2.13 1.47
N GLU A 451 -39.37 2.33 2.24
CA GLU A 451 -40.58 1.54 2.08
C GLU A 451 -41.51 2.09 0.98
N SER A 452 -41.84 3.38 1.06
CA SER A 452 -42.70 4.05 0.10
C SER A 452 -41.98 4.38 -1.22
N LEU A 453 -40.66 4.58 -1.20
CA LEU A 453 -39.86 5.27 -2.23
C LEU A 453 -40.32 6.72 -2.46
N ALA A 454 -40.95 7.34 -1.47
CA ALA A 454 -41.16 8.78 -1.46
C ALA A 454 -39.81 9.49 -1.33
N VAL A 455 -39.63 10.54 -2.11
CA VAL A 455 -38.37 11.29 -2.18
C VAL A 455 -38.55 12.70 -1.63
N THR A 456 -37.61 13.16 -0.81
CA THR A 456 -37.57 14.50 -0.23
C THR A 456 -36.29 15.20 -0.65
N PRO A 457 -36.34 16.36 -1.33
CA PRO A 457 -35.15 17.15 -1.63
C PRO A 457 -34.42 17.59 -0.35
N LEU A 458 -33.10 17.47 -0.36
CA LEU A 458 -32.20 17.95 0.70
C LEU A 458 -31.52 19.26 0.30
N GLY A 459 -31.19 19.43 -0.99
CA GLY A 459 -30.58 20.64 -1.53
C GLY A 459 -29.81 20.38 -2.80
N GLN A 460 -28.90 21.29 -3.13
CA GLN A 460 -27.85 21.11 -4.13
C GLN A 460 -26.48 21.35 -3.50
N GLN A 461 -25.44 20.69 -4.02
CA GLN A 461 -24.03 20.96 -3.71
C GLN A 461 -23.27 21.25 -5.01
N PRO A 462 -22.23 22.10 -4.99
CA PRO A 462 -21.36 22.27 -6.14
C PRO A 462 -20.70 20.93 -6.50
N ASP A 463 -20.19 20.83 -7.72
CA ASP A 463 -19.33 19.71 -8.10
C ASP A 463 -18.16 19.56 -7.11
N ARG A 464 -17.95 18.32 -6.67
CA ARG A 464 -16.97 17.89 -5.67
C ARG A 464 -16.78 16.36 -5.83
N PRO A 465 -15.56 15.84 -5.64
CA PRO A 465 -15.32 14.38 -5.74
C PRO A 465 -16.01 13.60 -4.61
N TYR A 466 -16.25 14.24 -3.46
CA TYR A 466 -16.74 13.60 -2.23
C TYR A 466 -18.16 13.01 -2.35
N ALA A 467 -18.26 11.68 -2.49
CA ALA A 467 -19.50 10.92 -2.36
C ALA A 467 -19.92 10.76 -0.89
N TYR A 468 -21.21 10.78 -0.59
CA TYR A 468 -21.72 10.49 0.75
C TYR A 468 -21.77 8.98 1.03
N ALA A 469 -21.18 8.56 2.15
CA ALA A 469 -21.05 7.15 2.55
C ALA A 469 -22.03 6.74 3.66
N GLY A 470 -22.47 7.70 4.49
CA GLY A 470 -23.38 7.47 5.61
C GLY A 470 -23.27 8.53 6.69
N GLN A 471 -23.78 8.24 7.89
CA GLN A 471 -23.76 9.15 9.03
C GLN A 471 -23.34 8.42 10.31
N LEU A 472 -22.47 9.04 11.10
CA LEU A 472 -22.07 8.53 12.42
C LEU A 472 -23.21 8.70 13.45
N PRO A 473 -23.21 7.93 14.56
CA PRO A 473 -24.18 8.07 15.65
C PRO A 473 -24.25 9.46 16.32
N ASP A 474 -23.22 10.30 16.14
CA ASP A 474 -23.17 11.67 16.63
C ASP A 474 -23.74 12.71 15.64
N GLY A 475 -24.06 12.30 14.42
CA GLY A 475 -24.64 13.14 13.37
C GLY A 475 -23.66 13.63 12.29
N ARG A 476 -22.35 13.41 12.42
CA ARG A 476 -21.38 13.78 11.37
C ARG A 476 -21.57 12.93 10.11
N GLU A 477 -21.46 13.55 8.94
CA GLU A 477 -21.48 12.81 7.67
C GLU A 477 -20.14 12.11 7.45
N VAL A 478 -20.18 10.87 6.99
CA VAL A 478 -19.03 10.18 6.41
C VAL A 478 -19.08 10.40 4.90
N LEU A 479 -17.99 10.88 4.32
CA LEU A 479 -17.81 11.00 2.87
C LEU A 479 -16.61 10.16 2.45
N VAL A 480 -16.57 9.77 1.18
CA VAL A 480 -15.39 9.17 0.53
C VAL A 480 -15.01 9.98 -0.70
N ASP A 481 -13.72 10.11 -0.92
CA ASP A 481 -13.17 10.51 -2.21
C ASP A 481 -12.77 9.25 -2.99
N SER A 482 -13.10 9.20 -4.28
CA SER A 482 -12.77 8.09 -5.18
C SER A 482 -11.67 8.43 -6.17
N ASP A 483 -11.39 9.73 -6.40
CA ASP A 483 -10.31 10.20 -7.28
C ASP A 483 -8.98 10.28 -6.51
N ASP A 484 -9.05 10.63 -5.22
CA ASP A 484 -7.93 10.63 -4.26
C ASP A 484 -8.28 9.72 -3.04
N PRO A 485 -8.24 8.37 -3.20
CA PRO A 485 -8.90 7.39 -2.32
C PRO A 485 -8.74 7.59 -0.80
N MET A 486 -9.75 8.22 -0.20
CA MET A 486 -9.75 8.56 1.24
C MET A 486 -11.13 8.58 1.87
N VAL A 487 -11.16 8.44 3.20
CA VAL A 487 -12.37 8.62 4.02
C VAL A 487 -12.30 9.97 4.75
N LEU A 488 -13.41 10.69 4.74
CA LEU A 488 -13.57 12.03 5.29
C LEU A 488 -14.72 12.06 6.31
N LEU A 489 -14.62 12.93 7.31
CA LEU A 489 -15.78 13.34 8.13
C LEU A 489 -16.12 14.81 7.89
N ALA A 490 -17.41 15.10 7.74
CA ALA A 490 -17.94 16.46 7.66
C ALA A 490 -18.87 16.77 8.85
N ASP A 491 -18.73 17.97 9.40
CA ASP A 491 -19.54 18.48 10.50
C ASP A 491 -20.33 19.72 10.02
N GLY A 492 -21.54 19.46 9.51
CA GLY A 492 -22.37 20.48 8.84
C GLY A 492 -21.67 21.10 7.63
N ASP A 493 -21.65 22.43 7.57
CA ASP A 493 -21.05 23.21 6.48
C ASP A 493 -19.51 23.36 6.60
N ALA A 494 -18.87 22.68 7.57
CA ALA A 494 -17.41 22.69 7.70
C ALA A 494 -16.72 21.96 6.54
N ALA A 495 -15.48 22.36 6.23
CA ALA A 495 -14.65 21.63 5.28
C ALA A 495 -14.44 20.18 5.77
N PRO A 496 -14.70 19.14 4.94
CA PRO A 496 -14.48 17.76 5.33
C PRO A 496 -13.02 17.50 5.72
N ILE A 497 -12.82 16.66 6.73
CA ILE A 497 -11.51 16.37 7.30
C ILE A 497 -11.17 14.90 7.07
N ARG A 498 -10.00 14.61 6.46
CA ARG A 498 -9.53 13.24 6.20
C ARG A 498 -9.24 12.49 7.50
N ILE A 499 -9.75 11.26 7.58
CA ILE A 499 -9.67 10.35 8.75
C ILE A 499 -9.14 8.95 8.42
N ALA A 500 -8.91 8.63 7.15
CA ALA A 500 -8.13 7.47 6.67
C ALA A 500 -7.86 7.63 5.16
N GLY A 501 -6.92 6.86 4.61
CA GLY A 501 -6.68 6.78 3.17
C GLY A 501 -5.30 7.28 2.73
N ASN A 502 -5.13 7.37 1.41
CA ASN A 502 -3.85 7.34 0.72
C ASN A 502 -2.74 8.31 1.20
N GLY A 503 -1.74 7.78 1.90
CA GLY A 503 -0.51 8.52 2.29
C GLY A 503 0.50 8.72 1.14
N LEU A 504 0.21 8.11 -0.02
CA LEU A 504 1.09 7.86 -1.16
C LEU A 504 2.24 6.88 -0.87
N GLN A 505 1.97 5.62 -1.21
CA GLN A 505 2.89 4.49 -1.36
C GLN A 505 3.51 3.90 -0.08
N GLY A 506 2.76 3.00 0.56
CA GLY A 506 3.31 1.91 1.38
C GLY A 506 2.84 1.83 2.82
N PHE A 507 1.54 1.84 3.13
CA PHE A 507 1.10 0.99 4.26
C PHE A 507 1.54 -0.46 3.98
N LYS A 508 2.08 -1.22 4.93
CA LYS A 508 1.44 -1.67 6.17
C LYS A 508 2.42 -1.68 7.35
N ASP A 509 2.06 -1.09 8.49
CA ASP A 509 1.80 -1.79 9.77
C ASP A 509 1.17 -0.78 10.75
N ALA A 510 0.69 -1.28 11.88
CA ALA A 510 -0.01 -0.49 12.88
C ALA A 510 0.93 0.31 13.78
N TYR A 511 0.92 1.64 13.63
CA TYR A 511 0.94 2.58 14.76
C TYR A 511 0.13 3.86 14.47
N ASP A 512 -0.05 4.20 13.19
CA ASP A 512 -1.00 5.20 12.74
C ASP A 512 -2.10 4.56 11.87
N PRO A 513 -3.40 4.65 12.25
CA PRO A 513 -4.53 4.23 11.43
C PRO A 513 -4.60 4.88 10.04
N LEU A 514 -3.91 6.01 9.84
CA LEU A 514 -4.08 6.93 8.72
C LEU A 514 -2.96 6.85 7.69
N ALA A 515 -1.85 6.18 8.05
CA ALA A 515 -0.60 6.13 7.30
C ALA A 515 -0.52 5.00 6.27
N VAL A 516 -1.50 4.05 6.36
CA VAL A 516 -3.33 2.54 4.72
C VAL A 516 -4.07 3.06 3.41
N GLU A 517 -3.41 2.86 2.27
CA GLU A 517 -3.92 3.24 0.99
C GLU A 517 -5.10 2.34 0.69
N PHE A 518 -6.25 2.98 0.57
CA PHE A 518 -7.25 2.47 -0.33
C PHE A 518 -6.68 2.71 -1.73
N ALA A 519 -6.59 1.67 -2.54
CA ALA A 519 -6.13 1.80 -3.92
C ALA A 519 -7.30 2.22 -4.82
N MET A 520 -8.52 1.80 -4.48
CA MET A 520 -9.78 2.27 -5.07
C MET A 520 -10.96 1.91 -4.14
N ILE A 521 -11.73 2.90 -3.69
CA ILE A 521 -12.91 2.67 -2.83
C ILE A 521 -14.13 2.36 -3.71
N GLU A 522 -14.48 1.08 -3.80
CA GLU A 522 -15.54 0.54 -4.68
C GLU A 522 -16.90 0.41 -3.97
N ALA A 523 -16.90 0.30 -2.63
CA ALA A 523 -18.12 0.37 -1.82
C ALA A 523 -17.80 0.79 -0.37
N VAL A 524 -18.78 1.38 0.32
CA VAL A 524 -18.63 1.83 1.71
C VAL A 524 -19.95 1.69 2.49
N THR A 525 -19.88 1.48 3.81
CA THR A 525 -21.02 1.62 4.72
C THR A 525 -20.58 2.02 6.13
N VAL A 526 -21.48 2.63 6.90
CA VAL A 526 -21.24 3.05 8.29
C VAL A 526 -21.95 2.10 9.26
N LEU A 527 -21.20 1.54 10.21
CA LEU A 527 -21.59 0.50 11.17
C LEU A 527 -21.36 1.00 12.60
N GLY A 528 -22.08 2.05 12.99
CA GLY A 528 -21.85 2.72 14.27
C GLY A 528 -20.56 3.53 14.27
N LYS A 529 -19.54 3.09 15.04
CA LYS A 529 -18.22 3.75 15.06
C LYS A 529 -17.21 3.18 14.04
N THR A 530 -17.62 2.19 13.25
CA THR A 530 -16.80 1.57 12.21
C THR A 530 -17.30 1.99 10.83
N ILE A 531 -16.39 2.34 9.92
CA ILE A 531 -16.67 2.61 8.51
C ILE A 531 -16.04 1.48 7.72
N ARG A 532 -16.88 0.64 7.10
CA ARG A 532 -16.44 -0.53 6.32
C ARG A 532 -16.30 -0.16 4.86
N LEU A 533 -15.19 -0.58 4.26
CA LEU A 533 -14.79 -0.28 2.89
C LEU A 533 -14.58 -1.58 2.10
N LEU A 534 -14.85 -1.51 0.80
CA LEU A 534 -14.36 -2.43 -0.21
C LEU A 534 -13.27 -1.70 -0.98
N ASP A 535 -12.06 -2.23 -0.92
CA ASP A 535 -10.83 -1.64 -1.42
C ASP A 535 -10.25 -2.55 -2.52
N TYR A 536 -10.06 -2.02 -3.74
CA TYR A 536 -9.52 -2.76 -4.89
C TYR A 536 -8.11 -2.31 -5.24
N ASP A 537 -7.16 -3.25 -5.12
CA ASP A 537 -5.79 -3.10 -5.61
C ASP A 537 -5.72 -3.46 -7.11
N PRO A 538 -5.39 -2.52 -8.02
CA PRO A 538 -5.29 -2.77 -9.45
C PRO A 538 -4.00 -3.50 -9.87
N ILE A 539 -2.97 -3.51 -9.02
CA ILE A 539 -1.68 -4.18 -9.26
C ILE A 539 -1.80 -5.66 -8.86
N ALA A 540 -2.23 -5.94 -7.63
CA ALA A 540 -2.55 -7.30 -7.18
C ALA A 540 -3.82 -7.87 -7.86
N ARG A 541 -4.66 -7.01 -8.43
CA ARG A 541 -5.99 -7.30 -9.01
C ARG A 541 -6.91 -7.98 -8.00
N GLN A 542 -6.88 -7.49 -6.76
CA GLN A 542 -7.50 -8.16 -5.63
C GLN A 542 -8.33 -7.18 -4.79
N PHE A 543 -9.50 -7.65 -4.36
CA PHE A 543 -10.40 -6.91 -3.49
C PHE A 543 -10.17 -7.32 -2.02
N SER A 544 -10.10 -6.33 -1.14
CA SER A 544 -10.05 -6.50 0.31
C SER A 544 -11.19 -5.76 1.01
N VAL A 545 -11.60 -6.24 2.17
CA VAL A 545 -12.51 -5.52 3.06
C VAL A 545 -11.69 -4.90 4.20
N ARG A 546 -11.84 -3.59 4.41
CA ARG A 546 -11.16 -2.81 5.47
C ARG A 546 -12.21 -2.20 6.41
N ASP A 547 -11.90 -2.10 7.70
CA ASP A 547 -12.71 -1.41 8.69
C ASP A 547 -11.93 -0.24 9.32
N VAL A 548 -12.35 0.99 9.04
CA VAL A 548 -11.86 2.19 9.76
C VAL A 548 -12.63 2.30 11.07
N ILE A 549 -11.97 2.09 12.21
CA ILE A 549 -12.58 2.23 13.54
C ILE A 549 -12.30 3.64 14.06
N LEU A 550 -13.33 4.34 14.51
CA LEU A 550 -13.22 5.67 15.13
C LEU A 550 -13.19 5.57 16.65
N LYS A 551 -12.56 6.52 17.33
CA LYS A 551 -12.44 6.54 18.80
C LYS A 551 -13.80 6.71 19.50
#